data_AF-A0A511DJT2-F1
#
_entry.id   AF-A0A511DJT2-F1
#
_cell.length_a   1.000
_cell.length_b   1.000
_cell.length_c   1.000
_cell.angle_alpha   90.00
_cell.angle_beta   90.00
_cell.angle_gamma   90.00
#
_symmetry.space_group_name_H-M   'P 1'
#
loop_
_entity.id
_entity.type
_entity.pdbx_description
1 polymer ?
#
loop_
_entity_poly.entity_id
_entity_poly.type
_entity_poly.pdbx_seq_one_letter_code
_entity_poly.pdbx_strand_id
1 'polypeptide(L)' 'MSDEQTVPTVRDRAVGAGISEAKLLAYVEGGQLLLDGDVVCELDQPAPPGTRILVAGG' A
#
# COMPACT_ATOMS: atom_id res chain seq x y z
N MET A 1 9.69 -0.29 26.96
CA MET A 1 8.62 -0.44 25.96
C MET A 1 9.33 -0.70 24.65
N SER A 2 9.40 -1.95 24.21
CA SER A 2 9.80 -2.21 22.83
C SER A 2 8.64 -1.69 22.00
N ASP A 3 8.82 -0.54 21.34
CA ASP A 3 7.95 -0.15 20.25
C ASP A 3 8.05 -1.28 19.22
N GLU A 4 7.14 -2.23 19.32
CA GLU A 4 6.86 -3.23 18.31
C GLU A 4 6.28 -2.42 17.14
N GLN A 5 7.15 -1.72 16.43
CA GLN A 5 6.82 -0.88 15.29
C GLN A 5 6.43 -1.84 14.17
N THR A 6 5.20 -2.33 14.22
CA THR A 6 4.57 -3.06 13.14
C THR A 6 4.75 -2.22 11.90
N VAL A 7 5.57 -2.71 10.97
CA VAL A 7 5.85 -2.01 9.71
C VAL A 7 4.49 -1.74 9.07
N PRO A 8 4.15 -0.47 8.77
CA PRO A 8 2.83 -0.14 8.23
C PRO A 8 2.64 -0.87 6.90
N THR A 9 1.44 -1.36 6.65
CA THR A 9 1.12 -2.07 5.40
C THR A 9 0.74 -1.11 4.29
N VAL A 10 0.68 -1.61 3.06
CA VAL A 10 0.11 -0.85 1.93
C VAL A 10 -1.30 -0.37 2.26
N ARG A 11 -2.11 -1.21 2.93
CA ARG A 11 -3.45 -0.84 3.42
C ARG A 11 -3.39 0.38 4.34
N ASP A 12 -2.59 0.31 5.42
CA ASP A 12 -2.49 1.39 6.41
C ASP A 12 -2.04 2.71 5.79
N ARG A 13 -1.05 2.63 4.90
CA ARG A 13 -0.49 3.79 4.21
C ARG A 13 -1.52 4.45 3.29
N ALA A 14 -2.24 3.65 2.51
CA ALA A 14 -3.20 4.16 1.56
C ALA A 14 -4.51 4.63 2.21
N VAL A 15 -4.97 3.96 3.27
CA VAL A 15 -6.06 4.44 4.13
C VAL A 15 -5.67 5.75 4.81
N GLY A 16 -4.44 5.86 5.31
CA GLY A 16 -3.88 7.10 5.85
C GLY A 16 -3.79 8.24 4.83
N ALA A 17 -3.69 7.92 3.54
CA ALA A 17 -3.76 8.87 2.43
C ALA A 17 -5.19 9.22 1.97
N GLY A 18 -6.21 8.63 2.61
CA GLY A 18 -7.63 8.85 2.28
C GLY A 18 -8.16 7.99 1.13
N ILE A 19 -7.42 6.95 0.72
CA ILE A 19 -7.89 5.99 -0.28
C ILE A 19 -8.68 4.90 0.44
N SER A 20 -9.90 4.63 -0.03
CA SER A 20 -10.72 3.55 0.51
C SER A 20 -10.17 2.18 0.14
N GLU A 21 -10.33 1.20 1.03
CA GLU A 21 -9.90 -0.18 0.80
C GLU A 21 -10.50 -0.79 -0.48
N ALA A 22 -11.76 -0.49 -0.79
CA ALA A 22 -12.39 -0.94 -2.04
C ALA A 22 -11.67 -0.45 -3.30
N LYS A 23 -11.12 0.78 -3.30
CA LYS A 23 -10.32 1.28 -4.43
C LYS A 23 -8.96 0.60 -4.48
N LEU A 24 -8.35 0.36 -3.33
CA LEU A 24 -7.08 -0.36 -3.24
C LEU A 24 -7.18 -1.78 -3.79
N LEU A 25 -8.24 -2.51 -3.43
CA LEU A 25 -8.52 -3.84 -3.98
C LEU A 25 -8.63 -3.78 -5.51
N ALA A 26 -9.38 -2.83 -6.06
CA ALA A 26 -9.49 -2.66 -7.52
C ALA A 26 -8.13 -2.39 -8.19
N TYR A 27 -7.25 -1.59 -7.56
CA TYR A 27 -5.90 -1.35 -8.08
C TYR A 27 -5.00 -2.57 -7.98
N VAL A 28 -5.12 -3.37 -6.92
CA VAL A 28 -4.38 -4.62 -6.76
C VAL A 28 -4.84 -5.66 -7.79
N GLU A 29 -6.15 -5.86 -7.92
CA GLU A 29 -6.75 -6.78 -8.90
C GLU A 29 -6.40 -6.38 -10.34
N GLY A 30 -6.30 -5.08 -10.61
CA GLY A 30 -5.86 -4.53 -11.90
C GLY A 30 -4.34 -4.52 -12.12
N GLY A 31 -3.53 -4.89 -11.12
CA GLY A 31 -2.06 -4.79 -11.18
C GLY A 31 -1.56 -3.36 -11.34
N GLN A 32 -2.35 -2.38 -10.90
CA GLN A 32 -2.08 -0.95 -11.00
C GLN A 32 -1.40 -0.40 -9.76
N LEU A 33 -1.48 -1.09 -8.62
CA LEU A 33 -0.85 -0.63 -7.37
C LEU A 33 0.64 -1.00 -7.37
N LEU A 34 1.51 -0.01 -7.22
CA LEU A 34 2.96 -0.18 -7.17
C LEU A 34 3.52 0.30 -5.83
N LEU A 35 4.47 -0.45 -5.27
CA LEU A 35 5.25 -0.10 -4.10
C LEU A 35 6.72 -0.02 -4.50
N ASP A 36 7.27 1.19 -4.50
CA ASP A 36 8.63 1.49 -4.94
C ASP A 36 8.96 1.01 -6.37
N GLY A 37 7.92 0.84 -7.20
CA GLY A 37 8.02 0.33 -8.56
C GLY A 37 7.64 -1.14 -8.72
N ASP A 38 7.48 -1.88 -7.63
CA ASP A 38 7.06 -3.28 -7.65
C ASP A 38 5.52 -3.41 -7.58
N VAL A 39 4.95 -4.31 -8.37
CA VAL A 39 3.51 -4.58 -8.36
C VAL A 39 3.11 -5.16 -7.00
N VAL A 40 2.14 -4.51 -6.36
CA VAL A 40 1.54 -4.97 -5.11
C VAL A 40 0.43 -5.96 -5.44
N CYS A 41 0.59 -7.19 -4.98
CA CYS A 41 -0.41 -8.24 -5.12
C CYS A 41 -1.31 -8.37 -3.90
N GLU A 42 -0.90 -7.86 -2.74
CA GLU A 42 -1.63 -8.00 -1.47
C GLU A 42 -1.55 -6.71 -0.64
N LEU A 43 -2.66 -6.33 -0.01
CA LEU A 43 -2.74 -5.10 0.79
C LEU A 43 -1.99 -5.20 2.12
N ASP A 44 -1.80 -6.42 2.61
CA ASP A 44 -1.04 -6.75 3.81
C ASP A 44 0.48 -6.72 3.57
N GLN A 45 0.92 -6.44 2.34
CA GLN A 45 2.32 -6.26 2.02
C GLN A 45 2.91 -5.11 2.86
N PRO A 46 4.09 -5.30 3.49
CA PRO A 46 4.73 -4.27 4.29
C PRO A 46 5.18 -3.09 3.41
N ALA A 47 4.81 -1.88 3.82
CA ALA A 47 5.12 -0.62 3.17
C ALA A 47 5.78 0.35 4.16
N PRO A 48 7.05 0.12 4.53
CA PRO A 48 7.75 0.90 5.53
C PRO A 48 7.82 2.39 5.16
N PRO A 49 7.93 3.29 6.16
CA PRO A 49 8.16 4.71 5.93
C PRO A 49 9.39 4.92 5.03
N GLY A 50 9.21 5.64 3.91
CA GLY A 50 10.25 5.83 2.89
C GLY A 50 9.92 5.17 1.55
N THR A 51 9.07 4.14 1.56
CA THR A 51 8.53 3.54 0.33
C THR A 51 7.51 4.45 -0.35
N ARG A 52 7.47 4.39 -1.68
CA ARG A 52 6.54 5.16 -2.51
C ARG A 52 5.41 4.27 -3.01
N ILE A 53 4.17 4.60 -2.65
CA ILE A 53 2.99 3.95 -3.21
C ILE A 53 2.53 4.76 -4.41
N LEU A 54 2.39 4.10 -5.56
CA LEU A 54 1.95 4.69 -6.82
C LEU A 54 0.78 3.88 -7.37
N VAL A 55 -0.09 4.55 -8.12
CA VAL A 55 -1.17 3.89 -8.87
C VAL A 55 -0.92 4.16 -10.35
N ALA A 56 -0.65 3.11 -11.12
CA ALA A 56 -0.45 3.20 -12.56
C ALA A 56 -1.80 3.40 -13.27
N GLY A 57 -1.90 4.43 -14.11
CA GLY A 57 -3.10 4.70 -14.94
C GLY A 57 -4.01 5.84 -14.45
N GLY A 58 -3.49 6.77 -13.66
CA GLY A 58 -4.12 8.05 -13.35
C GLY A 58 -3.54 9.20 -14.17
#